data_AF-A0A9D8X6F2-F1
#
_entry.id   AF-A0A9D8X6F2-F1
#
_cell.length_a   1.000
_cell.length_b   1.000
_cell.length_c   1.000
_cell.angle_alpha   90.00
_cell.angle_beta   90.00
_cell.angle_gamma   90.00
#
_symmetry.space_group_name_H-M   'P 1'
#
loop_
_entity.id
_entity.type
_entity.pdbx_description
1 polymer ?
#
loop_
_entity_poly.entity_id
_entity_poly.type
_entity_poly.pdbx_seq_one_letter_code
_entity_poly.pdbx_strand_id
1 'polypeptide(L)'
;MKLSDIKYERPNIDELRARAEELFKRFDEAQTADEQLAVYNEYIAMSESISTQSSLAYIRFTLDTRDEFYSKEIDWMNETRPVLSEMSLNFRKKILASKFRPELEKALSPIVFKNYEISMKSFDPIIAEDCVEESKLETEYK
;
A
#
# COMPACT_ATOMS: atom_id res chain seq x y z
N MET A 1 8.07 -2.49 23.82
CA MET A 1 8.01 -3.73 23.03
C MET A 1 9.36 -3.91 22.35
N LYS A 2 9.97 -5.11 22.38
CA LYS A 2 11.19 -5.36 21.61
C LYS A 2 10.82 -5.84 20.20
N LEU A 3 11.70 -5.60 19.23
CA LEU A 3 11.53 -6.07 17.84
C LEU A 3 11.42 -7.60 17.77
N SER A 4 12.14 -8.31 18.65
CA SER A 4 12.10 -9.77 18.78
C SER A 4 10.72 -10.32 19.17
N ASP A 5 9.89 -9.49 19.81
CA ASP A 5 8.60 -9.92 20.36
C ASP A 5 7.47 -9.78 19.32
N ILE A 6 7.72 -9.09 18.20
CA ILE A 6 6.75 -8.92 17.12
C ILE A 6 6.74 -10.20 16.27
N LYS A 7 5.58 -10.84 16.17
CA LYS A 7 5.42 -12.03 15.32
C LYS A 7 5.31 -11.62 13.85
N TYR A 8 6.07 -12.32 13.02
CA TYR A 8 5.91 -12.19 11.57
C TYR A 8 4.83 -13.14 11.11
N GLU A 9 3.87 -12.60 10.36
CA GLU A 9 2.81 -13.34 9.71
C GLU A 9 2.74 -12.83 8.27
N ARG A 10 2.97 -13.74 7.31
CA ARG A 10 2.89 -13.40 5.89
C ARG A 10 1.48 -12.91 5.56
N PRO A 11 1.30 -11.70 5.00
CA PRO A 11 -0.02 -11.21 4.63
C PRO A 11 -0.67 -12.11 3.56
N ASN A 12 -1.96 -12.39 3.68
CA ASN A 12 -2.70 -13.12 2.64
C ASN A 12 -3.21 -12.14 1.58
N ILE A 13 -2.62 -12.17 0.38
CA ILE A 13 -2.95 -11.22 -0.70
C ILE A 13 -4.38 -11.36 -1.20
N ASP A 14 -4.92 -12.58 -1.24
CA ASP A 14 -6.31 -12.79 -1.69
C ASP A 14 -7.31 -12.20 -0.69
N GLU A 15 -7.04 -12.38 0.62
CA GLU A 15 -7.84 -11.75 1.68
C GLU A 15 -7.71 -10.22 1.65
N LEU A 16 -6.50 -9.69 1.44
CA LEU A 16 -6.27 -8.25 1.33
C LEU A 16 -7.00 -7.66 0.12
N ARG A 17 -6.97 -8.34 -1.03
CA ARG A 17 -7.70 -7.90 -2.23
C ARG A 17 -9.20 -7.88 -1.98
N ALA A 18 -9.76 -8.96 -1.43
CA ALA A 18 -11.18 -9.03 -1.09
C ALA A 18 -11.58 -7.93 -0.10
N ARG A 19 -10.76 -7.68 0.92
CA ARG A 19 -11.01 -6.62 1.90
C ARG A 19 -10.93 -5.24 1.27
N ALA A 20 -9.97 -5.00 0.39
CA ALA A 20 -9.84 -3.72 -0.31
C ALA A 20 -11.04 -3.45 -1.23
N GLU A 21 -11.50 -4.46 -1.98
CA GLU A 21 -12.69 -4.35 -2.82
C GLU A 21 -13.95 -4.03 -2.00
N GLU A 22 -14.12 -4.66 -0.84
CA GLU A 22 -15.20 -4.35 0.10
C GLU A 22 -15.12 -2.89 0.58
N LEU A 23 -13.92 -2.45 1.00
CA LEU A 23 -13.69 -1.06 1.43
C LEU A 23 -13.98 -0.08 0.29
N PHE A 24 -13.54 -0.38 -0.93
CA PHE A 24 -13.79 0.49 -2.09
C PHE A 24 -15.27 0.61 -2.41
N LYS A 25 -16.02 -0.49 -2.33
CA LYS A 25 -17.47 -0.47 -2.49
C LYS A 25 -18.13 0.39 -1.43
N ARG A 26 -17.76 0.20 -0.15
CA ARG A 26 -18.27 1.02 0.97
C ARG A 26 -17.90 2.50 0.81
N PHE A 27 -16.72 2.81 0.28
CA PHE A 27 -16.30 4.18 0.00
C PHE A 27 -17.18 4.85 -1.06
N ASP A 28 -17.52 4.12 -2.13
CA ASP A 28 -18.37 4.62 -3.22
C ASP A 28 -19.84 4.76 -2.79
N GLU A 29 -20.33 3.85 -1.95
CA GLU A 29 -21.71 3.83 -1.44
C GLU A 29 -21.95 4.81 -0.28
N ALA A 30 -20.88 5.41 0.26
CA ALA A 30 -20.96 6.36 1.36
C ALA A 30 -21.82 7.59 1.00
N GLN A 31 -22.73 7.93 1.92
CA GLN A 31 -23.65 9.06 1.81
C GLN A 31 -23.16 10.28 2.57
N THR A 32 -22.10 10.16 3.36
CA THR A 32 -21.50 11.26 4.13
C THR A 32 -19.98 11.25 4.05
N ALA A 33 -19.37 12.42 4.31
CA ALA A 33 -17.93 12.54 4.43
C ALA A 33 -17.37 11.70 5.59
N ASP A 34 -18.10 11.58 6.70
CA ASP A 34 -17.70 10.79 7.86
C ASP A 34 -17.66 9.29 7.56
N GLU A 35 -18.61 8.78 6.76
CA GLU A 35 -18.59 7.40 6.28
C GLU A 35 -17.36 7.12 5.40
N GLN A 36 -17.02 8.04 4.49
CA GLN A 36 -15.80 7.91 3.69
C GLN A 36 -14.53 8.00 4.53
N LEU A 37 -14.53 8.84 5.57
CA LEU A 37 -13.41 8.96 6.50
C LEU A 37 -13.23 7.69 7.34
N ALA A 38 -14.32 7.05 7.77
CA ALA A 38 -14.26 5.77 8.46
C ALA A 38 -13.64 4.68 7.58
N VAL A 39 -14.10 4.58 6.32
CA VAL A 39 -13.53 3.64 5.34
C VAL A 39 -12.06 3.96 5.04
N TYR A 40 -11.70 5.24 4.96
CA TYR A 40 -10.31 5.66 4.82
C TYR A 40 -9.44 5.16 5.98
N ASN A 41 -9.88 5.33 7.22
CA ASN A 41 -9.14 4.88 8.38
C ASN A 41 -8.97 3.36 8.40
N GLU A 42 -10.01 2.60 8.02
CA GLU A 42 -9.90 1.14 7.87
C GLU A 42 -8.89 0.74 6.79
N TYR A 43 -8.89 1.43 5.65
CA TYR A 43 -7.92 1.19 4.58
C TYR A 43 -6.48 1.52 5.00
N ILE A 44 -6.28 2.62 5.73
CA ILE A 44 -4.97 2.98 6.28
C ILE A 44 -4.49 1.92 7.28
N ALA A 45 -5.33 1.50 8.22
CA ALA A 45 -4.97 0.46 9.19
C ALA A 45 -4.57 -0.87 8.52
N MET A 46 -5.28 -1.26 7.45
CA MET A 46 -4.91 -2.42 6.65
C MET A 46 -3.54 -2.22 5.97
N SER A 47 -3.30 -1.05 5.38
CA SER A 47 -2.03 -0.71 4.73
C SER A 47 -0.85 -0.68 5.71
N GLU A 48 -1.07 -0.17 6.92
CA GLU A 48 -0.08 -0.14 8.01
C GLU A 48 0.29 -1.54 8.50
N SER A 49 -0.70 -2.44 8.60
CA SER A 49 -0.45 -3.85 8.94
C SER A 49 0.46 -4.52 7.91
N ILE A 50 0.17 -4.33 6.61
CA ILE A 50 1.01 -4.85 5.52
C ILE A 50 2.42 -4.27 5.60
N SER A 51 2.54 -2.95 5.80
CA SER A 51 3.84 -2.29 5.91
C SER A 51 4.63 -2.81 7.12
N THR A 52 3.96 -3.08 8.24
CA THR A 52 4.59 -3.63 9.44
C THR A 52 5.19 -5.00 9.18
N GLN A 53 4.42 -5.91 8.57
CA GLN A 53 4.90 -7.25 8.21
C GLN A 53 6.04 -7.19 7.19
N SER A 54 5.90 -6.31 6.20
CA SER A 54 6.91 -6.07 5.17
C SER A 54 8.23 -5.58 5.76
N SER A 55 8.18 -4.60 6.65
CA SER A 55 9.37 -4.11 7.36
C SER A 55 10.00 -5.18 8.25
N LEU A 56 9.18 -6.01 8.90
CA LEU A 56 9.69 -7.08 9.75
C LEU A 56 10.43 -8.17 8.94
N ALA A 57 9.89 -8.57 7.79
CA ALA A 57 10.57 -9.47 6.86
C ALA A 57 11.89 -8.87 6.37
N TYR A 58 11.88 -7.60 5.96
CA TYR A 58 13.08 -6.91 5.48
C TYR A 58 14.17 -6.78 6.54
N ILE A 59 13.82 -6.41 7.78
CA ILE A 59 14.80 -6.32 8.86
C ILE A 59 15.41 -7.70 9.15
N ARG A 60 14.61 -8.76 9.16
CA ARG A 60 15.11 -10.11 9.45
C ARG A 60 15.95 -10.68 8.31
N PHE A 61 15.59 -10.40 7.06
CA PHE A 61 16.41 -10.73 5.90
C PHE A 61 17.77 -10.02 5.95
N THR A 62 17.78 -8.71 6.23
CA THR A 62 19.03 -7.93 6.27
C THR A 62 19.92 -8.27 7.46
N LEU A 63 19.37 -8.86 8.53
CA LEU A 63 20.13 -9.39 9.66
C LEU A 63 20.88 -10.70 9.33
N ASP A 64 20.28 -11.60 8.56
CA ASP A 64 20.96 -12.79 8.03
C ASP A 64 20.44 -13.15 6.63
N THR A 65 21.20 -12.75 5.60
CA THR A 65 20.83 -12.98 4.20
C THR A 65 20.93 -14.44 3.76
N ARG A 66 21.47 -15.32 4.62
CA ARG A 66 21.52 -16.77 4.38
C ARG A 66 20.28 -17.49 4.91
N ASP A 67 19.40 -16.78 5.62
CA ASP A 67 18.12 -17.31 6.08
C ASP A 67 17.19 -17.51 4.87
N GLU A 68 17.05 -18.76 4.44
CA GLU A 68 16.20 -19.14 3.31
C GLU A 68 14.72 -18.79 3.52
N PHE A 69 14.24 -18.70 4.77
CA PHE A 69 12.87 -18.32 5.05
C PHE A 69 12.66 -16.86 4.67
N TYR A 70 13.46 -15.94 5.22
CA TYR A 70 13.29 -14.51 4.93
C TYR A 70 13.69 -14.15 3.50
N SER A 71 14.61 -14.89 2.87
CA SER A 71 14.88 -14.74 1.43
C SER A 71 13.62 -14.98 0.59
N LYS A 72 12.89 -16.08 0.85
CA LYS A 72 11.61 -16.39 0.18
C LYS A 72 10.51 -15.38 0.52
N GLU A 73 10.51 -14.80 1.72
CA GLU A 73 9.57 -13.72 2.05
C GLU A 73 9.83 -12.45 1.24
N ILE A 74 11.09 -12.11 0.98
CA ILE A 74 11.44 -10.97 0.11
C ILE A 74 11.04 -11.23 -1.33
N ASP A 75 11.28 -12.44 -1.86
CA ASP A 75 10.83 -12.81 -3.20
C ASP A 75 9.30 -12.70 -3.32
N TRP A 76 8.58 -13.24 -2.34
CA TRP A 76 7.12 -13.13 -2.25
C TRP A 76 6.65 -11.68 -2.16
N MET A 77 7.34 -10.82 -1.39
CA MET A 77 7.02 -9.39 -1.31
C MET A 77 7.24 -8.68 -2.66
N ASN A 78 8.30 -9.04 -3.39
CA ASN A 78 8.58 -8.48 -4.71
C ASN A 78 7.50 -8.87 -5.72
N GLU A 79 7.05 -10.14 -5.70
CA GLU A 79 5.97 -10.64 -6.56
C GLU A 79 4.62 -9.97 -6.26
N THR A 80 4.38 -9.60 -5.00
CA THR A 80 3.09 -9.04 -4.55
C THR A 80 3.03 -7.52 -4.56
N ARG A 81 4.19 -6.84 -4.65
CA ARG A 81 4.31 -5.38 -4.76
C ARG A 81 3.44 -4.77 -5.87
N PRO A 82 3.34 -5.34 -7.09
CA PRO A 82 2.47 -4.80 -8.14
C PRO A 82 1.00 -4.76 -7.72
N VAL A 83 0.51 -5.82 -7.05
CA VAL A 83 -0.88 -5.92 -6.59
C VAL A 83 -1.19 -4.86 -5.52
N LEU A 84 -0.28 -4.69 -4.56
CA LEU A 84 -0.43 -3.67 -3.51
C LEU A 84 -0.36 -2.23 -4.08
N SER A 85 0.45 -2.04 -5.12
CA SER A 85 0.59 -0.76 -5.81
C SER A 85 -0.68 -0.42 -6.59
N GLU A 86 -1.26 -1.38 -7.31
CA GLU A 86 -2.53 -1.24 -8.00
C GLU A 86 -3.67 -0.90 -7.03
N MET A 87 -3.77 -1.64 -5.93
CA MET A 87 -4.76 -1.38 -4.87
C MET A 87 -4.63 0.05 -4.33
N SER A 88 -3.40 0.48 -4.03
CA SER A 88 -3.12 1.84 -3.55
C SER A 88 -3.46 2.91 -4.58
N LEU A 89 -3.19 2.66 -5.86
CA LEU A 89 -3.52 3.56 -6.95
C LEU A 89 -5.04 3.71 -7.11
N ASN A 90 -5.77 2.59 -7.06
CA ASN A 90 -7.22 2.59 -7.16
C ASN A 90 -7.88 3.35 -6.00
N PHE A 91 -7.37 3.19 -4.78
CA PHE A 91 -7.85 3.96 -3.64
C PHE A 91 -7.58 5.46 -3.79
N ARG A 92 -6.36 5.84 -4.23
CA ARG A 92 -6.00 7.24 -4.47
C ARG A 92 -6.88 7.89 -5.53
N LYS A 93 -7.18 7.17 -6.62
CA LYS A 93 -8.14 7.65 -7.65
C LYS A 93 -9.52 7.92 -7.04
N LYS A 94 -10.03 7.00 -6.20
CA LYS A 94 -11.34 7.12 -5.55
C LYS A 94 -11.42 8.32 -4.60
N ILE A 95 -10.43 8.49 -3.72
CA ILE A 95 -10.46 9.61 -2.77
C ILE A 95 -10.31 10.97 -3.47
N LEU A 96 -9.47 11.06 -4.52
CA LEU A 96 -9.31 12.29 -5.30
C LEU A 96 -10.56 12.67 -6.11
N ALA A 97 -11.34 11.66 -6.53
CA ALA A 97 -12.59 11.84 -7.27
C ALA A 97 -13.83 11.95 -6.35
N SER A 98 -13.65 11.92 -5.02
CA SER A 98 -14.78 11.95 -4.10
C SER A 98 -15.56 13.27 -4.18
N LYS A 99 -16.90 13.15 -4.13
CA LYS A 99 -17.82 14.29 -3.97
C LYS A 99 -17.67 15.02 -2.63
N PHE A 100 -17.09 14.37 -1.62
CA PHE A 100 -16.82 14.92 -0.27
C PHE A 100 -15.37 15.37 -0.08
N ARG A 101 -14.65 15.60 -1.18
CA ARG A 101 -13.24 15.99 -1.14
C ARG A 101 -12.96 17.21 -0.24
N PRO A 102 -13.73 18.31 -0.26
CA PRO A 102 -13.48 19.46 0.62
C PRO A 102 -13.53 19.10 2.11
N GLU A 103 -14.49 18.26 2.50
CA GLU A 103 -14.66 17.80 3.88
C GLU A 103 -13.53 16.85 4.29
N LEU A 104 -13.14 15.94 3.40
CA LEU A 104 -12.02 15.01 3.63
C LEU A 104 -10.68 15.75 3.71
N GLU A 105 -10.43 16.76 2.86
CA GLU A 105 -9.21 17.59 2.93
C GLU A 105 -9.09 18.32 4.26
N LYS A 106 -10.23 18.78 4.82
CA LYS A 106 -10.26 19.41 6.14
C LYS A 106 -9.95 18.42 7.26
N ALA A 107 -10.46 17.18 7.16
CA ALA A 107 -10.25 16.14 8.17
C ALA A 107 -8.85 15.53 8.13
N LEU A 108 -8.31 15.28 6.93
CA LEU A 108 -7.05 14.54 6.71
C LEU A 108 -5.83 15.42 6.47
N SER A 109 -6.01 16.74 6.34
CA SER A 109 -5.03 17.71 5.84
C SER A 109 -4.92 17.76 4.31
N PRO A 110 -4.85 18.96 3.69
CA PRO A 110 -4.59 19.13 2.26
C PRO A 110 -3.28 18.50 1.78
N ILE A 111 -2.31 18.31 2.68
CA ILE A 111 -1.02 17.69 2.37
C ILE A 111 -1.21 16.23 1.90
N VAL A 112 -2.15 15.50 2.50
CA VAL A 112 -2.43 14.10 2.12
C VAL A 112 -2.91 14.03 0.68
N PHE A 113 -3.85 14.90 0.30
CA PHE A 113 -4.36 14.99 -1.07
C PHE A 113 -3.27 15.40 -2.05
N LYS A 114 -2.41 16.36 -1.66
CA LYS A 114 -1.28 16.76 -2.49
C LYS A 114 -0.32 15.60 -2.76
N ASN A 115 -0.02 14.80 -1.75
CA ASN A 115 0.83 13.61 -1.89
C ASN A 115 0.19 12.58 -2.81
N TYR A 116 -1.12 12.38 -2.74
CA TYR A 116 -1.84 11.51 -3.66
C TYR A 116 -1.82 12.03 -5.09
N GLU A 117 -2.01 13.33 -5.32
CA GLU A 117 -1.89 13.94 -6.66
C GLU A 117 -0.49 13.78 -7.24
N ILE A 118 0.56 14.00 -6.44
CA ILE A 118 1.95 13.84 -6.87
C ILE A 118 2.21 12.39 -7.26
N SER A 119 1.78 11.45 -6.43
CA SER A 119 1.92 10.03 -6.74
C SER A 119 1.10 9.59 -7.95
N MET A 120 -0.07 10.19 -8.21
CA MET A 120 -0.83 9.89 -9.42
C MET A 120 -0.08 10.33 -10.67
N LYS A 121 0.74 11.40 -10.59
CA LYS A 121 1.57 11.88 -11.70
C LYS A 121 2.86 11.08 -11.89
N SER A 122 3.33 10.37 -10.87
CA SER A 122 4.49 9.47 -10.98
C SER A 122 4.14 8.11 -11.58
N PHE A 123 2.87 7.87 -11.93
CA PHE A 123 2.40 6.65 -12.58
C PHE A 123 1.59 7.03 -13.83
N ASP A 124 2.29 7.34 -14.92
CA ASP A 124 1.69 7.44 -16.25
C ASP A 124 1.88 6.08 -16.97
N PRO A 125 0.85 5.52 -17.63
CA PRO A 125 1.03 4.32 -18.46
C PRO A 125 2.19 4.42 -19.45
N ILE A 126 2.54 5.64 -19.88
CA ILE A 126 3.67 5.91 -20.78
C ILE A 126 5.02 5.54 -20.14
N ILE A 127 5.17 5.63 -18.81
CA ILE A 127 6.44 5.38 -18.09
C ILE A 127 6.48 4.01 -17.40
N ALA A 128 5.48 3.14 -17.62
CA ALA A 128 5.39 1.85 -16.95
C ALA A 128 6.54 0.89 -17.34
N GLU A 129 7.02 0.94 -18.58
CA GLU A 129 8.19 0.17 -19.03
C GLU A 129 9.48 0.66 -18.34
N ASP A 130 9.65 1.97 -18.21
CA ASP A 130 10.81 2.58 -17.54
C ASP A 130 10.87 2.19 -16.05
N CYS A 131 9.73 2.13 -15.35
CA CYS A 131 9.68 1.67 -13.95
C CYS A 131 10.08 0.19 -13.79
N VAL A 132 9.79 -0.65 -14.80
CA VAL A 132 10.22 -2.06 -14.82
C VAL A 132 11.72 -2.15 -15.06
N GLU A 133 12.27 -1.32 -15.94
CA GLU A 133 13.72 -1.24 -16.19
C GLU A 133 14.48 -0.71 -14.96
N GLU A 134 13.99 0.34 -14.31
CA GLU A 134 14.55 0.86 -13.05
C GLU A 134 14.60 -0.21 -11.96
N SER A 135 13.50 -0.96 -11.77
CA SER A 135 13.46 -2.05 -10.77
C SER A 135 14.46 -3.16 -11.08
N LYS A 136 14.73 -3.45 -12.36
CA LYS A 136 15.76 -4.42 -12.77
C LYS A 136 17.16 -3.90 -12.50
N LEU A 137 17.45 -2.64 -12.84
CA LEU A 137 18.75 -2.01 -12.62
C LEU A 137 19.07 -1.88 -11.11
N GLU A 138 18.10 -1.55 -10.28
CA GLU A 138 18.26 -1.54 -8.82
C GLU A 138 18.59 -2.93 -8.25
N THR A 139 18.06 -3.98 -8.87
CA THR A 139 18.32 -5.37 -8.47
C THR A 139 19.70 -5.83 -8.96
N GLU A 140 20.12 -5.42 -10.14
CA GLU A 140 21.44 -5.74 -10.70
C GLU A 140 22.59 -5.01 -9.99
N TYR A 141 22.32 -3.82 -9.44
CA TYR A 141 23.31 -3.05 -8.69
C TYR A 141 23.51 -3.54 -7.24
N LYS A 142 22.54 -4.26 -6.68
CA LYS A 142 22.57 -4.79 -5.30
C LYS A 142 23.24 -6.16 -5.24
#